data_AF-A0A2G9S5A8-F1
#
_entry.id   AF-A0A2G9S5A8-F1
#
_cell.length_a   1.000
_cell.length_b   1.000
_cell.length_c   1.000
_cell.angle_alpha   90.00
_cell.angle_beta   90.00
_cell.angle_gamma   90.00
#
_symmetry.space_group_name_H-M   'P 1'
#
loop_
_entity.id
_entity.type
_entity.pdbx_description
1 polymer ?
#
loop_
_entity_poly.entity_id
_entity_poly.type
_entity_poly.pdbx_seq_one_letter_code
_entity_poly.pdbx_strand_id
1 'polypeptide(L)'
;MISKMLKMQMLEDEDDLAYAETEKKQRKDSTSDGRPAWMRTLHTTACNWLQLIPQSLNHLKRTVENIKDPLFRFFEREVKMGAKLLQDVRQDLTDVVQVCEGKKKQTNYLRTLINELVKGILPRSWSRFTVPVGLTVIQWVADFSDRIKQLQNISQAAAASGAKELKASQGYLYIDLLNLHVWLGGLFVPEAYITATRQYVAQANSWSLEELCLEVSVTTTQNAVMDAYSFGVTGLKLQGASCTNNKLSLSNSISTALALTQLRWSRQTNAEKKANVILTASMSVEWPS
;
A
#
# COMPACT_ATOMS: atom_id res chain seq x y z
N MET A 1 8.16 7.47 15.13
CA MET A 1 9.35 8.19 15.64
C MET A 1 10.59 7.99 14.77
N ILE A 2 10.83 6.78 14.23
CA ILE A 2 12.02 6.48 13.40
C ILE A 2 12.10 7.32 12.11
N SER A 3 10.97 7.55 11.42
CA SER A 3 10.95 8.41 10.21
C SER A 3 11.31 9.87 10.49
N LYS A 4 11.05 10.38 11.71
CA LYS A 4 11.48 11.73 12.12
C LYS A 4 12.98 11.75 12.46
N MET A 5 13.51 10.71 13.10
CA MET A 5 14.96 10.58 13.33
C MET A 5 15.74 10.51 12.02
N LEU A 6 15.28 9.71 11.05
CA LEU A 6 15.92 9.60 9.73
C LEU A 6 15.94 10.94 8.98
N LYS A 7 14.92 11.79 9.14
CA LYS A 7 14.91 13.13 8.55
C LYS A 7 15.83 14.10 9.27
N MET A 8 15.96 13.98 10.59
CA MET A 8 16.76 14.89 11.40
C MET A 8 18.25 14.62 11.23
N GLN A 9 18.65 13.35 11.10
CA GLN A 9 20.03 12.96 10.83
C GLN A 9 20.53 13.43 9.45
N MET A 10 19.64 13.54 8.46
CA MET A 10 20.00 14.02 7.11
C MET A 10 20.20 15.53 7.03
N LEU A 11 19.56 16.32 7.90
CA LEU A 11 19.71 17.78 7.93
C LEU A 11 21.07 18.20 8.50
N GLU A 12 21.60 17.43 9.46
CA GLU A 12 22.94 17.66 10.02
C GLU A 12 24.04 17.31 8.99
N ASP A 13 23.82 16.30 8.15
CA ASP A 13 24.77 15.87 7.13
C ASP A 13 24.78 16.76 5.85
N GLU A 14 23.76 17.59 5.63
CA GLU A 14 23.66 18.47 4.44
C GLU A 14 24.56 19.72 4.59
N ASP A 15 24.74 20.24 5.80
CA ASP A 15 25.63 21.38 6.10
C ASP A 15 27.12 21.01 5.99
N ASP A 16 27.48 19.74 6.25
CA ASP A 16 28.87 19.25 6.17
C ASP A 16 29.35 18.98 4.73
N LEU A 17 28.43 18.90 3.75
CA LEU A 17 28.76 18.66 2.34
C LEU A 17 29.26 19.91 1.59
N ALA A 18 29.12 21.10 2.16
CA ALA A 18 29.47 22.37 1.50
C ALA A 18 30.97 22.71 1.52
N TYR A 19 31.80 22.00 2.29
CA TYR A 19 33.20 22.39 2.54
C TYR A 19 34.28 21.39 2.04
N ALA A 20 33.93 20.40 1.22
CA ALA A 20 34.86 19.32 0.85
C ALA A 20 35.80 19.59 -0.35
N GLU A 21 35.96 20.84 -0.81
CA GLU A 21 36.90 21.21 -1.87
C GLU A 21 38.02 22.13 -1.36
N THR A 22 38.88 21.63 -0.48
CA THR A 22 40.35 21.84 -0.49
C THR A 22 40.95 21.34 0.81
N GLU A 23 41.56 20.16 0.80
CA GLU A 23 42.75 19.91 1.63
C GLU A 23 43.46 18.60 1.21
N LYS A 24 44.68 18.75 0.71
CA LYS A 24 45.63 17.64 0.45
C LYS A 24 46.53 17.47 1.67
N LYS A 25 46.74 16.19 2.03
CA LYS A 25 47.78 15.59 2.89
C LYS A 25 47.65 15.82 4.41
N GLN A 26 47.28 14.75 5.10
CA GLN A 26 48.12 14.12 6.12
C GLN A 26 47.67 12.67 6.38
N ARG A 27 48.62 11.72 6.34
CA ARG A 27 48.42 10.35 6.82
C ARG A 27 48.53 10.36 8.35
N LYS A 28 47.51 9.82 9.03
CA LYS A 28 47.59 9.33 10.40
C LYS A 28 46.86 7.99 10.52
N ASP A 29 47.35 7.20 11.45
CA ASP A 29 47.29 5.74 11.51
C ASP A 29 45.99 5.18 12.14
N SER A 30 45.66 3.96 11.73
CA SER A 30 44.83 2.92 12.39
C SER A 30 43.36 3.21 12.80
N THR A 31 42.44 2.40 12.22
CA THR A 31 40.99 2.22 12.49
C THR A 31 39.96 3.07 11.73
N SER A 32 40.36 3.94 10.80
CA SER A 32 39.37 4.62 9.96
C SER A 32 38.92 3.72 8.81
N ASP A 33 37.64 3.36 8.77
CA ASP A 33 37.00 2.76 7.59
C ASP A 33 37.33 3.58 6.32
N GLY A 34 38.21 3.06 5.47
CA GLY A 34 38.76 3.75 4.30
C GLY A 34 37.77 3.98 3.15
N ARG A 35 36.50 3.62 3.35
CA ARG A 35 35.41 3.87 2.40
C ARG A 35 35.02 5.35 2.37
N PRO A 36 34.62 5.90 1.21
CA PRO A 36 34.08 7.27 1.12
C PRO A 36 32.84 7.47 2.02
N ALA A 37 32.60 8.70 2.47
CA ALA A 37 31.47 9.04 3.35
C ALA A 37 30.11 8.59 2.76
N TRP A 38 29.84 8.91 1.50
CA TRP A 38 28.61 8.51 0.81
C TRP A 38 28.38 6.99 0.81
N MET A 39 29.45 6.20 0.75
CA MET A 39 29.37 4.73 0.73
C MET A 39 29.04 4.19 2.11
N ARG A 40 29.56 4.81 3.18
CA ARG A 40 29.19 4.48 4.56
C ARG A 40 27.72 4.81 4.83
N THR A 41 27.27 6.01 4.44
CA THR A 41 25.86 6.43 4.58
C THR A 41 24.92 5.51 3.80
N LEU A 42 25.27 5.17 2.55
CA LEU A 42 24.48 4.23 1.74
C LEU A 42 24.42 2.83 2.35
N HIS A 43 25.54 2.31 2.86
CA HIS A 43 25.60 1.01 3.54
C HIS A 43 24.67 0.98 4.75
N THR A 44 24.78 1.97 5.64
CA THR A 44 23.92 2.09 6.83
C THR A 44 22.45 2.21 6.43
N THR A 45 22.14 3.04 5.42
CA THR A 45 20.77 3.24 4.93
C THR A 45 20.19 1.95 4.35
N ALA A 46 20.94 1.24 3.50
CA ALA A 46 20.50 -0.02 2.90
C ALA A 46 20.30 -1.11 3.96
N CYS A 47 21.18 -1.19 4.97
CA CYS A 47 21.01 -2.08 6.11
C CYS A 47 19.72 -1.76 6.88
N ASN A 48 19.48 -0.48 7.19
CA ASN A 48 18.28 -0.04 7.90
C ASN A 48 17.00 -0.35 7.11
N TRP A 49 16.99 -0.13 5.80
CA TRP A 49 15.86 -0.48 4.94
C TRP A 49 15.63 -1.99 4.88
N LEU A 50 16.68 -2.82 4.84
CA LEU A 50 16.54 -4.28 4.91
C LEU A 50 15.91 -4.77 6.22
N GLN A 51 16.12 -4.06 7.33
CA GLN A 51 15.48 -4.34 8.62
C GLN A 51 14.04 -3.85 8.68
N LEU A 52 13.74 -2.71 8.05
CA LEU A 52 12.38 -2.15 8.00
C LEU A 52 11.44 -2.96 7.10
N ILE A 53 11.93 -3.38 5.93
CA ILE A 53 11.15 -4.15 4.96
C ILE A 53 11.00 -5.58 5.50
N PRO A 54 9.79 -6.18 5.50
CA PRO A 54 9.62 -7.56 5.94
C PRO A 54 10.54 -8.55 5.21
N GLN A 55 10.92 -9.65 5.87
CA GLN A 55 11.88 -10.60 5.31
C GLN A 55 11.27 -11.50 4.23
N SER A 56 10.00 -11.86 4.39
CA SER A 56 9.28 -12.76 3.49
C SER A 56 7.80 -12.42 3.46
N LEU A 57 7.14 -12.81 2.37
CA LEU A 57 5.70 -12.77 2.23
C LEU A 57 5.21 -14.17 1.84
N ASN A 58 4.41 -14.78 2.70
CA ASN A 58 3.87 -16.11 2.45
C ASN A 58 2.81 -16.03 1.34
N HIS A 59 2.89 -16.97 0.40
CA HIS A 59 1.90 -17.09 -0.66
C HIS A 59 0.59 -17.68 -0.11
N LEU A 60 -0.53 -17.26 -0.70
CA LEU A 60 -1.82 -17.90 -0.44
C LEU A 60 -1.80 -19.32 -1.01
N LYS A 61 -2.30 -20.28 -0.23
CA LYS A 61 -2.44 -21.67 -0.68
C LYS A 61 -3.71 -21.80 -1.52
N ARG A 62 -3.55 -22.16 -2.78
CA ARG A 62 -4.68 -22.39 -3.70
C ARG A 62 -5.32 -23.76 -3.45
N THR A 63 -6.65 -23.80 -3.50
CA THR A 63 -7.50 -25.01 -3.49
C THR A 63 -8.53 -24.92 -4.62
N VAL A 64 -9.28 -26.00 -4.87
CA VAL A 64 -10.29 -26.07 -5.94
C VAL A 64 -11.50 -25.16 -5.62
N GLU A 65 -11.77 -24.96 -4.34
CA GLU A 65 -12.88 -24.16 -3.82
C GLU A 65 -12.51 -22.68 -3.83
N ASN A 66 -11.32 -22.34 -3.33
CA ASN A 66 -10.91 -20.95 -3.13
C ASN A 66 -10.66 -20.21 -4.44
N ILE A 67 -10.22 -20.93 -5.48
CA ILE A 67 -9.96 -20.33 -6.78
C ILE A 67 -11.24 -19.88 -7.49
N LYS A 68 -12.42 -20.30 -7.02
CA LYS A 68 -13.72 -19.83 -7.54
C LYS A 68 -14.09 -18.47 -6.97
N ASP A 69 -13.58 -18.11 -5.79
CA ASP A 69 -13.84 -16.83 -5.14
C ASP A 69 -13.05 -15.69 -5.82
N PRO A 70 -13.73 -14.67 -6.39
CA PRO A 70 -13.08 -13.52 -7.02
C PRO A 70 -12.21 -12.71 -6.06
N LEU A 71 -12.56 -12.63 -4.78
CA LEU A 71 -11.81 -11.91 -3.75
C LEU A 71 -10.52 -12.66 -3.39
N PHE A 72 -10.58 -13.98 -3.25
CA PHE A 72 -9.39 -14.81 -3.10
C PHE A 72 -8.45 -14.66 -4.28
N ARG A 73 -8.95 -14.77 -5.52
CA ARG A 73 -8.15 -14.58 -6.75
C ARG A 73 -7.50 -13.21 -6.82
N PHE A 74 -8.19 -12.17 -6.37
CA PHE A 74 -7.63 -10.83 -6.28
C PHE A 74 -6.45 -10.79 -5.31
N PHE A 75 -6.64 -11.23 -4.06
CA PHE A 75 -5.58 -11.21 -3.05
C PHE A 75 -4.41 -12.13 -3.40
N GLU A 76 -4.66 -13.30 -4.01
CA GLU A 76 -3.60 -14.19 -4.49
C GLU A 76 -2.68 -13.46 -5.50
N ARG A 77 -3.26 -12.69 -6.44
CA ARG A 77 -2.48 -11.90 -7.40
C ARG A 77 -1.71 -10.77 -6.74
N GLU A 78 -2.33 -10.03 -5.82
CA GLU A 78 -1.68 -8.96 -5.06
C GLU A 78 -0.49 -9.49 -4.24
N VAL A 79 -0.69 -10.60 -3.53
CA VAL A 79 0.36 -11.24 -2.73
C VAL A 79 1.50 -11.74 -3.61
N LYS A 80 1.19 -12.34 -4.77
CA LYS A 80 2.21 -12.75 -5.74
C LYS A 80 3.01 -11.56 -6.27
N MET A 81 2.35 -10.44 -6.58
CA MET A 81 3.02 -9.21 -7.03
C MET A 81 3.94 -8.66 -5.95
N GLY A 82 3.44 -8.57 -4.71
CA GLY A 82 4.19 -8.12 -3.55
C GLY A 82 5.39 -9.00 -3.24
N ALA A 83 5.24 -10.32 -3.31
CA ALA A 83 6.31 -11.27 -3.02
C ALA A 83 7.46 -11.16 -4.02
N LYS A 84 7.13 -11.02 -5.32
CA LYS A 84 8.13 -10.83 -6.37
C LYS A 84 8.88 -9.50 -6.20
N LEU A 85 8.16 -8.40 -6.01
CA LEU A 85 8.79 -7.10 -5.81
C LEU A 85 9.62 -7.06 -4.53
N LEU A 86 9.14 -7.70 -3.45
CA LEU A 86 9.87 -7.82 -2.19
C LEU A 86 11.20 -8.56 -2.39
N GLN A 87 11.17 -9.69 -3.08
CA GLN A 87 12.38 -10.46 -3.38
C GLN A 87 13.39 -9.60 -4.15
N ASP A 88 12.94 -8.93 -5.21
CA ASP A 88 13.80 -8.10 -6.05
C ASP A 88 14.43 -6.94 -5.26
N VAL A 89 13.63 -6.20 -4.49
CA VAL A 89 14.12 -5.08 -3.65
C VAL A 89 15.09 -5.55 -2.58
N ARG A 90 14.80 -6.67 -1.91
CA ARG A 90 15.71 -7.22 -0.89
C ARG A 90 17.02 -7.71 -1.50
N GLN A 91 16.97 -8.33 -2.68
CA GLN A 91 18.17 -8.76 -3.39
C GLN A 91 19.02 -7.55 -3.80
N ASP A 92 18.40 -6.52 -4.36
CA ASP A 92 19.04 -5.27 -4.75
C ASP A 92 19.74 -4.60 -3.55
N LEU A 93 19.04 -4.46 -2.42
CA LEU A 93 19.62 -3.88 -1.21
C LEU A 93 20.75 -4.75 -0.64
N THR A 94 20.61 -6.08 -0.67
CA THR A 94 21.64 -7.01 -0.22
C THR A 94 22.90 -6.88 -1.09
N ASP A 95 22.72 -6.75 -2.40
CA ASP A 95 23.82 -6.54 -3.35
C ASP A 95 24.51 -5.19 -3.13
N VAL A 96 23.75 -4.13 -2.87
CA VAL A 96 24.28 -2.81 -2.52
C VAL A 96 25.12 -2.88 -1.24
N VAL A 97 24.65 -3.59 -0.21
CA VAL A 97 25.40 -3.80 1.03
C VAL A 97 26.71 -4.55 0.74
N GLN A 98 26.67 -5.65 -0.01
CA GLN A 98 27.88 -6.41 -0.37
C GLN A 98 28.88 -5.60 -1.20
N VAL A 99 28.40 -4.73 -2.09
CA VAL A 99 29.25 -3.79 -2.83
C VAL A 99 29.91 -2.80 -1.88
N CYS A 100 29.16 -2.21 -0.97
CA CYS A 100 29.70 -1.26 0.00
C CYS A 100 30.70 -1.93 0.97
N GLU A 101 30.60 -3.24 1.18
CA GLU A 101 31.56 -4.03 1.97
C GLU A 101 32.77 -4.54 1.15
N GLY A 102 32.83 -4.26 -0.15
CA GLY A 102 33.88 -4.75 -1.03
C GLY A 102 33.80 -6.26 -1.33
N LYS A 103 32.72 -6.93 -0.91
CA LYS A 103 32.49 -8.38 -1.09
C LYS A 103 31.92 -8.71 -2.48
N LYS A 104 31.35 -7.72 -3.17
CA LYS A 104 30.76 -7.88 -4.51
C LYS A 104 31.24 -6.79 -5.45
N LYS A 105 31.58 -7.17 -6.68
CA LYS A 105 31.95 -6.20 -7.74
C LYS A 105 30.70 -5.50 -8.27
N GLN A 106 30.84 -4.22 -8.60
CA GLN A 106 29.75 -3.45 -9.20
C GLN A 106 29.50 -3.86 -10.64
N THR A 107 28.26 -4.27 -10.92
CA THR A 107 27.74 -4.41 -12.29
C THR A 107 27.22 -3.06 -12.80
N ASN A 108 26.91 -2.96 -14.10
CA ASN A 108 26.28 -1.75 -14.66
C ASN A 108 24.92 -1.44 -14.02
N TYR A 109 24.17 -2.49 -13.70
CA TYR A 109 22.91 -2.37 -12.99
C TYR A 109 23.12 -1.80 -11.58
N LEU A 110 24.00 -2.40 -10.78
CA LEU A 110 24.25 -1.95 -9.40
C LEU A 110 24.81 -0.53 -9.34
N ARG A 111 25.62 -0.12 -10.33
CA ARG A 111 26.11 1.26 -10.40
C ARG A 111 24.99 2.26 -10.61
N THR A 112 24.02 1.93 -11.46
CA THR A 112 22.84 2.77 -11.71
C THR A 112 21.99 2.86 -10.45
N LEU A 113 21.69 1.71 -9.84
CA LEU A 113 20.94 1.61 -8.60
C LEU A 113 21.58 2.45 -7.48
N ILE A 114 22.88 2.26 -7.22
CA ILE A 114 23.64 3.02 -6.20
C ILE A 114 23.52 4.52 -6.44
N ASN A 115 23.70 4.98 -7.68
CA ASN A 115 23.61 6.38 -8.03
C ASN A 115 22.20 6.97 -7.82
N GLU A 116 21.13 6.20 -8.09
CA GLU A 116 19.75 6.62 -7.80
C GLU A 116 19.51 6.68 -6.28
N LEU A 117 19.94 5.65 -5.53
CA LEU A 117 19.75 5.57 -4.07
C LEU A 117 20.48 6.69 -3.32
N VAL A 118 21.74 6.99 -3.68
CA VAL A 118 22.52 8.09 -3.08
C VAL A 118 21.83 9.44 -3.32
N LYS A 119 21.16 9.61 -4.46
CA LYS A 119 20.41 10.83 -4.80
C LYS A 119 19.01 10.89 -4.18
N GLY A 120 18.61 9.87 -3.42
CA GLY A 120 17.26 9.77 -2.85
C GLY A 120 16.16 9.52 -3.88
N ILE A 121 16.53 9.13 -5.11
CA ILE A 121 15.59 8.90 -6.23
C ILE A 121 15.10 7.46 -6.21
N LEU A 122 13.80 7.25 -6.42
CA LEU A 122 13.20 5.93 -6.55
C LEU A 122 13.72 5.21 -7.82
N PRO A 123 14.36 4.03 -7.70
CA PRO A 123 14.80 3.27 -8.86
C PRO A 123 13.64 2.83 -9.75
N ARG A 124 13.81 2.95 -11.08
CA ARG A 124 12.77 2.56 -12.04
C ARG A 124 12.37 1.09 -11.94
N SER A 125 13.31 0.21 -11.59
CA SER A 125 13.06 -1.24 -11.43
C SER A 125 12.08 -1.56 -10.29
N TRP A 126 11.95 -0.66 -9.30
CA TRP A 126 11.08 -0.82 -8.14
C TRP A 126 9.68 -0.22 -8.35
N SER A 127 9.54 0.71 -9.30
CA SER A 127 8.28 1.43 -9.61
C SER A 127 7.28 0.55 -10.37
N ARG A 128 6.74 -0.49 -9.71
CA ARG A 128 5.79 -1.47 -10.30
C ARG A 128 4.33 -1.24 -9.94
N PHE A 129 4.05 -0.17 -9.23
CA PHE A 129 2.71 0.29 -8.87
C PHE A 129 2.68 1.81 -8.93
N THR A 130 1.49 2.40 -8.99
CA THR A 130 1.32 3.85 -9.07
C THR A 130 1.85 4.51 -7.81
N VAL A 131 2.77 5.45 -7.99
CA VAL A 131 3.37 6.24 -6.92
C VAL A 131 3.18 7.73 -7.22
N PRO A 132 3.04 8.59 -6.19
CA PRO A 132 3.00 10.04 -6.39
C PRO A 132 4.27 10.56 -7.08
N VAL A 133 4.12 11.59 -7.91
CA VAL A 133 5.26 12.28 -8.54
C VAL A 133 6.13 12.92 -7.46
N GLY A 134 7.44 12.77 -7.56
CA GLY A 134 8.39 13.33 -6.61
C GLY A 134 8.53 12.54 -5.30
N LEU A 135 7.94 11.35 -5.19
CA LEU A 135 8.13 10.46 -4.05
C LEU A 135 9.61 10.06 -3.93
N THR A 136 10.22 10.40 -2.80
CA THR A 136 11.61 10.00 -2.51
C THR A 136 11.70 8.51 -2.21
N VAL A 137 12.86 7.91 -2.45
CA VAL A 137 13.07 6.48 -2.17
C VAL A 137 12.85 6.13 -0.69
N ILE A 138 13.18 7.02 0.24
CA ILE A 138 12.97 6.79 1.67
C ILE A 138 11.48 6.75 2.03
N GLN A 139 10.66 7.61 1.43
CA GLN A 139 9.21 7.58 1.60
C GLN A 139 8.62 6.32 0.96
N TRP A 140 9.11 5.96 -0.23
CA TRP A 140 8.68 4.75 -0.92
C TRP A 140 9.00 3.48 -0.13
N VAL A 141 10.20 3.36 0.46
CA VAL A 141 10.57 2.18 1.25
C VAL A 141 9.67 2.03 2.49
N ALA A 142 9.32 3.14 3.15
CA ALA A 142 8.39 3.11 4.28
C ALA A 142 6.98 2.66 3.83
N ASP A 143 6.45 3.26 2.77
CA ASP A 143 5.14 2.89 2.19
C ASP A 143 5.12 1.43 1.73
N PHE A 144 6.14 0.99 1.00
CA PHE A 144 6.30 -0.38 0.53
C PHE A 144 6.37 -1.38 1.69
N SER A 145 7.10 -1.07 2.78
CA SER A 145 7.12 -1.91 3.98
C SER A 145 5.71 -2.11 4.54
N ASP A 146 4.92 -1.04 4.66
CA ASP A 146 3.56 -1.12 5.19
C ASP A 146 2.60 -1.87 4.26
N ARG A 147 2.76 -1.74 2.93
CA ARG A 147 2.05 -2.58 1.95
C ARG A 147 2.34 -4.06 2.14
N ILE A 148 3.61 -4.43 2.29
CA ILE A 148 3.99 -5.83 2.50
C ILE A 148 3.43 -6.36 3.83
N LYS A 149 3.45 -5.58 4.91
CA LYS A 149 2.82 -5.96 6.19
C LYS A 149 1.33 -6.20 6.04
N GLN A 150 0.61 -5.33 5.30
CA GLN A 150 -0.79 -5.58 4.98
C GLN A 150 -0.99 -6.92 4.26
N LEU A 151 -0.17 -7.21 3.24
CA LEU A 151 -0.25 -8.48 2.51
C LEU A 151 0.09 -9.70 3.39
N GLN A 152 1.00 -9.56 4.35
CA GLN A 152 1.28 -10.59 5.35
C GLN A 152 0.04 -10.85 6.22
N ASN A 153 -0.62 -9.80 6.70
CA ASN A 153 -1.84 -9.94 7.49
C ASN A 153 -2.96 -10.62 6.69
N ILE A 154 -3.14 -10.26 5.42
CA ILE A 154 -4.11 -10.90 4.52
C ILE A 154 -3.77 -12.39 4.31
N SER A 155 -2.49 -12.70 4.07
CA SER A 155 -2.02 -14.08 3.88
C SER A 155 -2.23 -14.94 5.12
N GLN A 156 -1.95 -14.39 6.30
CA GLN A 156 -2.17 -15.06 7.59
C GLN A 156 -3.66 -15.30 7.86
N ALA A 157 -4.51 -14.31 7.61
CA ALA A 157 -5.96 -14.45 7.74
C ALA A 157 -6.50 -15.53 6.79
N ALA A 158 -6.09 -15.52 5.52
CA ALA A 158 -6.47 -16.54 4.54
C ALA A 158 -6.04 -17.96 4.96
N ALA A 159 -4.84 -18.09 5.56
CA ALA A 159 -4.34 -19.38 6.04
C ALA A 159 -5.10 -19.88 7.27
N ALA A 160 -5.50 -18.98 8.18
CA ALA A 160 -6.29 -19.32 9.36
C ALA A 160 -7.70 -19.80 9.01
N SER A 161 -8.31 -19.27 7.95
CA SER A 161 -9.64 -19.68 7.47
C SER A 161 -9.69 -21.11 6.93
N GLY A 162 -8.54 -21.72 6.58
CA GLY A 162 -8.46 -23.13 6.22
C GLY A 162 -8.79 -24.09 7.38
N ALA A 163 -8.88 -23.59 8.62
CA ALA A 163 -9.20 -24.39 9.82
C ALA A 163 -10.64 -24.21 10.32
N LYS A 164 -11.46 -23.35 9.69
CA LYS A 164 -12.86 -23.10 10.09
C LYS A 164 -13.77 -23.24 8.89
N GLU A 165 -14.23 -24.47 8.64
CA GLU A 165 -15.40 -24.81 7.81
C GLU A 165 -16.70 -24.27 8.44
N LEU A 166 -16.79 -22.98 8.72
CA LEU A 166 -18.00 -22.37 9.23
C LEU A 166 -18.83 -21.81 8.06
N LYS A 167 -19.84 -22.63 7.71
CA LYS A 167 -21.06 -22.31 6.92
C LYS A 167 -21.01 -22.56 5.41
N ALA A 168 -20.62 -23.78 5.05
CA ALA A 168 -20.94 -24.40 3.75
C ALA A 168 -22.45 -24.58 3.48
N SER A 169 -23.35 -24.31 4.45
CA SER A 169 -24.80 -24.40 4.25
C SER A 169 -25.44 -23.17 3.60
N GLN A 170 -24.68 -22.08 3.40
CA GLN A 170 -25.21 -20.81 2.85
C GLN A 170 -24.26 -20.10 1.86
N GLY A 171 -23.27 -20.82 1.31
CA GLY A 171 -22.42 -20.32 0.21
C GLY A 171 -21.32 -19.33 0.60
N TYR A 172 -21.11 -19.02 1.88
CA TYR A 172 -20.09 -18.07 2.35
C TYR A 172 -18.87 -18.81 2.90
N LEU A 173 -17.82 -18.97 2.08
CA LEU A 173 -16.61 -19.72 2.43
C LEU A 173 -15.47 -18.86 3.04
N TYR A 174 -15.57 -17.51 3.00
CA TYR A 174 -14.47 -16.61 3.37
C TYR A 174 -14.89 -15.42 4.26
N ILE A 175 -15.60 -15.72 5.35
CA ILE A 175 -16.05 -14.71 6.33
C ILE A 175 -14.86 -13.93 6.94
N ASP A 176 -13.70 -14.56 7.12
CA ASP A 176 -12.56 -13.85 7.75
C ASP A 176 -11.87 -12.85 6.80
N LEU A 177 -11.85 -13.11 5.48
CA LEU A 177 -11.34 -12.13 4.51
C LEU A 177 -12.29 -10.95 4.34
N LEU A 178 -13.59 -11.17 4.52
CA LEU A 178 -14.60 -10.11 4.55
C LEU A 178 -14.44 -9.18 5.76
N ASN A 179 -14.03 -9.74 6.91
CA ASN A 179 -13.84 -8.98 8.15
C ASN A 179 -12.51 -8.22 8.23
N LEU A 180 -11.65 -8.32 7.22
CA LEU A 180 -10.41 -7.54 7.16
C LEU A 180 -10.70 -6.10 6.75
N HIS A 181 -10.27 -5.15 7.58
CA HIS A 181 -10.23 -3.74 7.22
C HIS A 181 -9.03 -3.46 6.31
N VAL A 182 -9.27 -3.36 5.01
CA VAL A 182 -8.23 -3.21 4.00
C VAL A 182 -7.82 -1.74 3.87
N TRP A 183 -6.54 -1.41 4.00
CA TRP A 183 -6.03 -0.12 3.57
C TRP A 183 -5.99 -0.07 2.04
N LEU A 184 -6.99 0.56 1.44
CA LEU A 184 -7.19 0.57 -0.02
C LEU A 184 -6.00 1.18 -0.76
N GLY A 185 -5.45 2.28 -0.22
CA GLY A 185 -4.24 2.91 -0.77
C GLY A 185 -2.98 2.04 -0.67
N GLY A 186 -3.00 1.00 0.17
CA GLY A 186 -1.90 0.03 0.34
C GLY A 186 -1.93 -1.13 -0.66
N LEU A 187 -2.98 -1.28 -1.45
CA LEU A 187 -3.04 -2.26 -2.54
C LEU A 187 -2.26 -1.77 -3.77
N PHE A 188 -1.72 -2.69 -4.56
CA PHE A 188 -1.04 -2.35 -5.81
C PHE A 188 -2.04 -2.01 -6.92
N VAL A 189 -3.19 -2.70 -6.97
CA VAL A 189 -4.27 -2.45 -7.93
C VAL A 189 -5.62 -2.23 -7.20
N PRO A 190 -5.86 -1.05 -6.61
CA PRO A 190 -7.04 -0.80 -5.78
C PRO A 190 -8.38 -0.91 -6.52
N GLU A 191 -8.44 -0.55 -7.81
CA GLU A 191 -9.67 -0.66 -8.61
C GLU A 191 -10.10 -2.13 -8.82
N ALA A 192 -9.13 -3.04 -8.90
CA ALA A 192 -9.41 -4.46 -9.03
C ALA A 192 -9.98 -5.05 -7.73
N TYR A 193 -9.66 -4.47 -6.57
CA TYR A 193 -10.31 -4.84 -5.30
C TYR A 193 -11.80 -4.51 -5.33
N ILE A 194 -12.15 -3.27 -5.70
CA ILE A 194 -13.55 -2.85 -5.82
C ILE A 194 -14.31 -3.78 -6.77
N THR A 195 -13.72 -4.09 -7.94
CA THR A 195 -14.31 -5.04 -8.89
C THR A 195 -14.49 -6.43 -8.30
N ALA A 196 -13.51 -6.94 -7.55
CA ALA A 196 -13.59 -8.24 -6.90
C ALA A 196 -14.69 -8.28 -5.82
N THR A 197 -14.85 -7.22 -5.02
CA THR A 197 -15.95 -7.11 -4.04
C THR A 197 -17.32 -7.12 -4.72
N ARG A 198 -17.47 -6.43 -5.86
CA ARG A 198 -18.71 -6.46 -6.66
C ARG A 198 -19.02 -7.86 -7.16
N GLN A 199 -18.02 -8.54 -7.71
CA GLN A 199 -18.15 -9.91 -8.22
C GLN A 199 -18.49 -10.90 -7.11
N TYR A 200 -17.88 -10.73 -5.93
CA TYR A 200 -18.17 -11.52 -4.75
C TYR A 200 -19.65 -11.42 -4.36
N VAL A 201 -20.17 -10.21 -4.22
CA VAL A 201 -21.59 -9.99 -3.86
C VAL A 201 -22.54 -10.47 -4.95
N ALA A 202 -22.21 -10.26 -6.22
CA ALA A 202 -23.01 -10.77 -7.34
C ALA A 202 -23.10 -12.30 -7.33
N GLN A 203 -21.98 -13.00 -7.10
CA GLN A 203 -21.96 -14.46 -7.02
C GLN A 203 -22.71 -14.98 -5.80
N ALA A 204 -22.50 -14.38 -4.62
CA ALA A 204 -23.15 -14.80 -3.39
C ALA A 204 -24.68 -14.72 -3.45
N ASN A 205 -25.22 -13.75 -4.21
CA ASN A 205 -26.66 -13.54 -4.34
C ASN A 205 -27.26 -13.97 -5.68
N SER A 206 -26.43 -14.46 -6.61
CA SER A 206 -26.84 -14.71 -8.01
C SER A 206 -27.48 -13.48 -8.68
N TRP A 207 -26.95 -12.28 -8.42
CA TRP A 207 -27.41 -11.04 -9.04
C TRP A 207 -26.59 -10.70 -10.29
N SER A 208 -27.20 -9.97 -11.24
CA SER A 208 -26.42 -9.40 -12.34
C SER A 208 -25.47 -8.33 -11.80
N LEU A 209 -24.23 -8.29 -12.31
CA LEU A 209 -23.29 -7.23 -11.98
C LEU A 209 -23.91 -5.85 -12.24
N GLU A 210 -24.69 -5.72 -13.31
CA GLU A 210 -25.32 -4.47 -13.69
C GLU A 210 -26.34 -3.99 -12.67
N GLU A 211 -26.99 -4.87 -11.91
CA GLU A 211 -27.99 -4.48 -10.90
C GLU A 211 -27.34 -3.95 -9.61
N LEU A 212 -26.02 -4.06 -9.45
CA LEU A 212 -25.32 -3.63 -8.26
C LEU A 212 -24.92 -2.16 -8.29
N CYS A 213 -25.23 -1.46 -7.20
CA CYS A 213 -24.81 -0.10 -6.90
C CYS A 213 -23.96 -0.07 -5.62
N LEU A 214 -22.99 0.85 -5.58
CA LEU A 214 -22.09 1.02 -4.45
C LEU A 214 -22.63 2.10 -3.52
N GLU A 215 -22.91 1.72 -2.28
CA GLU A 215 -23.22 2.61 -1.18
C GLU A 215 -21.97 2.80 -0.31
N VAL A 216 -21.64 4.05 0.00
CA VAL A 216 -20.46 4.39 0.82
C VAL A 216 -20.93 5.03 2.11
N SER A 217 -20.49 4.49 3.24
CA SER A 217 -20.77 5.04 4.56
C SER A 217 -19.48 5.20 5.36
N VAL A 218 -19.32 6.32 6.05
CA VAL A 218 -18.19 6.61 6.93
C VAL A 218 -18.61 6.33 8.36
N THR A 219 -17.84 5.49 9.04
CA THR A 219 -18.11 5.09 10.42
C THR A 219 -16.93 5.48 11.31
N THR A 220 -17.22 6.12 12.44
CA THR A 220 -16.20 6.49 13.44
C THR A 220 -15.85 5.32 14.36
N THR A 221 -16.74 4.32 14.47
CA THR A 221 -16.53 3.11 15.28
C THR A 221 -15.80 2.03 14.48
N GLN A 222 -14.70 1.53 15.04
CA GLN A 222 -13.90 0.46 14.44
C GLN A 222 -14.58 -0.92 14.54
N ASN A 223 -15.65 -1.06 15.33
CA ASN A 223 -16.39 -2.32 15.54
C ASN A 223 -17.74 -2.36 14.81
N ALA A 224 -17.85 -1.68 13.67
CA ALA A 224 -19.06 -1.75 12.86
C ALA A 224 -19.28 -3.19 12.40
N VAL A 225 -20.45 -3.76 12.71
CA VAL A 225 -20.82 -5.10 12.24
C VAL A 225 -21.02 -5.03 10.73
N MET A 226 -20.11 -5.65 9.97
CA MET A 226 -20.19 -5.75 8.52
C MET A 226 -21.14 -6.90 8.17
N ASP A 227 -22.13 -6.63 7.31
CA ASP A 227 -22.92 -7.70 6.68
C ASP A 227 -22.10 -8.37 5.56
N ALA A 228 -22.61 -9.48 5.00
CA ALA A 228 -21.91 -10.21 3.94
C ALA A 228 -21.74 -9.42 2.61
N TYR A 229 -22.30 -8.20 2.54
CA TYR A 229 -22.27 -7.32 1.37
C TYR A 229 -21.47 -6.05 1.61
N SER A 230 -20.87 -5.93 2.80
CA SER A 230 -20.15 -4.75 3.27
C SER A 230 -18.68 -5.07 3.46
N PHE A 231 -17.82 -4.15 3.02
CA PHE A 231 -16.38 -4.28 3.06
C PHE A 231 -15.79 -3.05 3.76
N GLY A 232 -15.01 -3.28 4.80
CA GLY A 232 -14.36 -2.21 5.56
C GLY A 232 -13.06 -1.77 4.90
N VAL A 233 -12.94 -0.48 4.63
CA VAL A 233 -11.76 0.14 4.03
C VAL A 233 -11.21 1.24 4.93
N THR A 234 -9.89 1.30 5.05
CA THR A 234 -9.16 2.28 5.87
C THR A 234 -8.20 3.12 5.03
N GLY A 235 -7.67 4.19 5.64
CA GLY A 235 -6.64 5.06 5.06
C GLY A 235 -7.14 6.02 3.98
N LEU A 236 -8.45 6.17 3.84
CA LEU A 236 -9.06 7.19 2.98
C LEU A 236 -8.97 8.57 3.63
N LYS A 237 -8.87 9.60 2.79
CA LYS A 237 -8.85 10.99 3.21
C LYS A 237 -9.76 11.81 2.29
N LEU A 238 -10.49 12.75 2.88
CA LEU A 238 -11.20 13.80 2.16
C LEU A 238 -10.26 15.00 1.94
N GLN A 239 -10.50 15.77 0.89
CA GLN A 239 -9.84 17.05 0.63
C GLN A 239 -10.88 18.17 0.72
N GLY A 240 -10.62 19.22 1.50
CA GLY A 240 -11.54 20.37 1.65
C GLY A 240 -12.91 20.04 2.26
N ALA A 241 -13.08 18.86 2.85
CA ALA A 241 -14.32 18.41 3.45
C ALA A 241 -14.10 17.58 4.71
N SER A 242 -15.12 17.52 5.55
CA SER A 242 -15.24 16.62 6.70
C SER A 242 -16.52 15.79 6.57
N CYS A 243 -16.53 14.60 7.14
CA CYS A 243 -17.72 13.76 7.20
C CYS A 243 -18.15 13.57 8.65
N THR A 244 -19.42 13.84 8.95
CA THR A 244 -20.03 13.55 10.25
C THR A 244 -21.40 12.95 10.02
N ASN A 245 -21.66 11.77 10.58
CA ASN A 245 -22.92 11.03 10.41
C ASN A 245 -23.31 10.83 8.93
N ASN A 246 -22.36 10.41 8.09
CA ASN A 246 -22.55 10.25 6.64
C ASN A 246 -22.99 11.53 5.89
N LYS A 247 -22.75 12.71 6.47
CA LYS A 247 -22.98 14.00 5.82
C LYS A 247 -21.64 14.69 5.59
N LEU A 248 -21.42 15.10 4.35
CA LEU A 248 -20.25 15.88 3.97
C LEU A 248 -20.51 17.36 4.27
N SER A 249 -19.56 17.99 4.95
CA SER A 249 -19.51 19.43 5.16
C SER A 249 -18.19 19.97 4.63
N LEU A 250 -18.22 21.19 4.10
CA LEU A 250 -16.98 21.88 3.71
C LEU A 250 -16.12 22.13 4.95
N SER A 251 -14.81 22.02 4.77
CA SER A 251 -13.84 22.22 5.83
C SER A 251 -12.67 23.04 5.31
N ASN A 252 -12.15 23.92 6.16
CA ASN A 252 -10.94 24.70 5.88
C ASN A 252 -9.67 23.83 5.96
N SER A 253 -9.80 22.58 6.42
CA SER A 253 -8.70 21.61 6.44
C SER A 253 -8.39 21.14 5.02
N ILE A 254 -7.11 21.20 4.64
CA ILE A 254 -6.64 20.68 3.35
C ILE A 254 -7.03 19.20 3.22
N SER A 255 -6.82 18.40 4.27
CA SER A 255 -7.16 16.99 4.27
C SER A 255 -7.73 16.51 5.61
N THR A 256 -8.77 15.68 5.56
CA THR A 256 -9.43 15.07 6.72
C THR A 256 -9.37 13.55 6.58
N ALA A 257 -8.79 12.84 7.54
CA ALA A 257 -8.71 11.38 7.52
C ALA A 257 -10.06 10.74 7.89
N LEU A 258 -10.39 9.64 7.20
CA LEU A 258 -11.55 8.81 7.50
C LEU A 258 -11.08 7.56 8.26
N ALA A 259 -11.64 7.34 9.45
CA ALA A 259 -11.23 6.24 10.32
C ALA A 259 -11.54 4.86 9.69
N LEU A 260 -12.81 4.64 9.33
CA LEU A 260 -13.29 3.45 8.63
C LEU A 260 -14.37 3.87 7.64
N THR A 261 -14.27 3.36 6.41
CA THR A 261 -15.26 3.56 5.35
C THR A 261 -15.81 2.20 4.95
N GLN A 262 -17.12 2.05 5.04
CA GLN A 262 -17.84 0.87 4.61
C GLN A 262 -18.26 1.03 3.15
N LEU A 263 -17.88 0.04 2.35
CA LEU A 263 -18.32 -0.13 0.97
C LEU A 263 -19.38 -1.22 0.95
N ARG A 264 -20.63 -0.88 0.64
CA ARG A 264 -21.75 -1.83 0.61
C ARG A 264 -22.32 -1.92 -0.79
N TRP A 265 -22.55 -3.14 -1.26
CA TRP A 265 -23.21 -3.37 -2.53
C TRP A 265 -24.70 -3.60 -2.31
N SER A 266 -25.55 -2.77 -2.90
CA SER A 266 -27.00 -2.93 -2.89
C SER A 266 -27.53 -3.23 -4.30
N ARG A 267 -28.61 -4.00 -4.36
CA ARG A 267 -29.33 -4.25 -5.62
C ARG A 267 -30.21 -3.05 -5.91
N GLN A 268 -30.06 -2.47 -7.09
CA GLN A 268 -30.92 -1.42 -7.61
C GLN A 268 -31.59 -1.89 -8.89
N THR A 269 -32.92 -1.80 -8.94
CA THR A 269 -33.68 -2.12 -10.14
C THR A 269 -33.54 -1.01 -11.20
N ASN A 270 -33.74 -1.34 -12.47
CA ASN A 270 -33.66 -0.37 -13.57
C ASN A 270 -34.63 0.82 -13.43
N ALA A 271 -35.72 0.66 -12.69
CA ALA A 271 -36.66 1.74 -12.37
C ALA A 271 -36.04 2.77 -11.39
N GLU A 272 -35.37 2.29 -10.34
CA GLU A 272 -34.72 3.12 -9.32
C GLU A 272 -33.47 3.82 -9.86
N LYS A 273 -32.73 3.18 -10.78
CA LYS A 273 -31.61 3.82 -11.48
C LYS A 273 -32.03 5.03 -12.31
N LYS A 274 -33.14 4.92 -13.06
CA LYS A 274 -33.70 6.04 -13.83
C LYS A 274 -34.14 7.18 -12.91
N ALA A 275 -34.75 6.88 -11.77
CA ALA A 275 -35.17 7.89 -10.80
C ALA A 275 -33.97 8.66 -10.18
N ASN A 276 -32.89 7.97 -9.83
CA ASN A 276 -31.70 8.63 -9.26
C ASN A 276 -30.97 9.52 -10.27
N VAL A 277 -30.81 9.09 -11.53
CA VAL A 277 -30.16 9.91 -12.57
C VAL A 277 -30.95 11.20 -12.85
N ILE A 278 -32.27 11.15 -12.79
CA ILE A 278 -33.14 12.32 -12.96
C ILE A 278 -32.93 13.31 -11.81
N LEU A 279 -32.80 12.85 -10.57
CA LEU A 279 -32.52 13.71 -9.41
C LEU A 279 -31.14 14.37 -9.48
N THR A 280 -30.10 13.67 -9.94
CA THR A 280 -28.75 14.24 -10.10
C THR A 280 -28.66 15.27 -11.23
N ALA A 281 -29.43 15.10 -12.32
CA ALA A 281 -29.51 16.09 -13.40
C ALA A 281 -30.35 17.32 -13.01
N SER A 282 -31.30 17.16 -12.09
CA SER A 282 -32.15 18.25 -11.56
C SER A 282 -31.41 19.16 -10.57
N MET A 283 -30.26 18.74 -10.04
CA MET A 283 -29.34 19.59 -9.27
C MET A 283 -28.39 20.36 -10.20
N SER A 284 -28.96 21.13 -11.13
CA SER A 284 -28.21 22.17 -11.84
C SER A 284 -28.05 23.35 -10.88
N VAL A 285 -26.84 23.53 -10.36
CA VAL A 285 -26.48 24.69 -9.52
C VAL A 285 -26.55 25.94 -10.41
N GLU A 286 -27.62 26.73 -10.26
CA GLU A 286 -27.66 28.10 -10.75
C GLU A 286 -26.60 28.91 -10.00
N TRP A 287 -25.59 29.39 -10.73
CA TRP A 287 -24.66 30.38 -10.21
C TRP A 287 -25.36 31.74 -10.25
N PRO A 288 -25.49 32.46 -9.12
CA PRO A 288 -25.91 33.84 -9.16
C PRO A 288 -24.79 34.69 -9.79
N SER A 289 -25.20 35.49 -10.76
CA SER A 289 -24.44 36.46 -11.56
C SER A 289 -23.72 37.53 -10.73
#